data_AF-A0A3B5PXU2-F1
#
_entry.id   AF-A0A3B5PXU2-F1
#
_cell.length_a   1.000
_cell.length_b   1.000
_cell.length_c   1.000
_cell.angle_alpha   90.00
_cell.angle_beta   90.00
_cell.angle_gamma   90.00
#
_symmetry.space_group_name_H-M   'P 1'
#
loop_
_entity.id
_entity.type
_entity.pdbx_description
1 polymer ?
#
loop_
_entity_poly.entity_id
_entity_poly.type
_entity_poly.pdbx_seq_one_letter_code
_entity_poly.pdbx_strand_id
1 'polypeptide(L)'
;MGTAEGVSAMVMYEDESVEVHYRHGAHLQLSPCGSEFVLVKATDPLGHPLQPTERVRQRTRFTISAFKALMATALAFRNKYASRPYIPGELISADNRKPFYSIDSGVKWPECSSYKPEFGPGGEIVVRSEEGRAVLTLSPSGEEFSVEFACNLSQPQHQIVCSLNKTDGSLKSQQQANSQNDQRHLGKESTKSNSFSSHLTSTTQQQPEQMYQTTTVVQHHSCFAVDPTWAYPLSLARHHWTSRLSNSKDTKSEEPSKSRQADDEINISDKNDKDRDSQLPQALPLTCPSPHWHRWKIKESRVEEEISDLPTELVKILWCQGVTYRILSGEIPVVEVSPGDGSVIRSNGVLNSYFTHHKPRLRSEEVSSSLSLQTCYEIKVMQVTVAVFCSGKRNNVPFKQPSP
;
A
#
# COMPACT_ATOMS: atom_id res chain seq x y z
N MET A 1 -15.31 6.89 3.22
CA MET A 1 -14.33 6.18 4.08
C MET A 1 -14.92 6.14 5.47
N GLY A 2 -15.40 4.98 5.93
CA GLY A 2 -16.02 4.86 7.25
C GLY A 2 -15.01 5.23 8.33
N THR A 3 -15.36 6.17 9.20
CA THR A 3 -14.59 6.50 10.40
C THR A 3 -14.26 5.20 11.12
N ALA A 4 -12.97 4.90 11.28
CA ALA A 4 -12.52 3.80 12.12
C ALA A 4 -12.86 4.17 13.58
N GLU A 5 -14.10 3.92 13.98
CA GLU A 5 -14.59 4.18 15.33
C GLU A 5 -13.62 3.58 16.35
N GLY A 6 -13.13 4.42 17.26
CA GLY A 6 -12.20 4.00 18.29
C GLY A 6 -10.72 4.03 17.92
N VAL A 7 -10.30 4.34 16.69
CA VAL A 7 -8.88 4.55 16.36
C VAL A 7 -8.45 5.98 16.71
N SER A 8 -7.28 6.13 17.35
CA SER A 8 -6.65 7.42 17.65
C SER A 8 -5.56 7.78 16.64
N ALA A 9 -4.73 6.82 16.25
CA ALA A 9 -3.66 6.99 15.27
C ALA A 9 -3.32 5.68 14.56
N MET A 10 -2.77 5.78 13.35
CA MET A 10 -2.18 4.67 12.61
C MET A 10 -0.83 5.09 12.06
N VAL A 11 0.18 4.24 12.18
CA VAL A 11 1.54 4.48 11.68
C VAL A 11 1.91 3.33 10.75
N MET A 12 2.47 3.65 9.59
CA MET A 12 3.17 2.69 8.74
C MET A 12 4.64 3.09 8.70
N TYR A 13 5.51 2.12 8.91
CA TYR A 13 6.96 2.31 8.81
C TYR A 13 7.47 2.01 7.39
N GLU A 14 8.73 2.34 7.10
CA GLU A 14 9.33 2.11 5.78
C GLU A 14 9.33 0.62 5.36
N ASP A 15 9.41 -0.30 6.32
CA ASP A 15 9.31 -1.74 6.08
C ASP A 15 7.86 -2.21 5.86
N GLU A 16 6.89 -1.31 5.82
CA GLU A 16 5.44 -1.56 5.68
C GLU A 16 4.80 -2.30 6.86
N SER A 17 5.49 -2.42 7.99
CA SER A 17 4.84 -2.76 9.25
C SER A 17 3.87 -1.64 9.65
N VAL A 18 2.79 -2.01 10.32
CA VAL A 18 1.73 -1.06 10.72
C VAL A 18 1.49 -1.15 12.21
N GLU A 19 1.32 0.01 12.83
CA GLU A 19 0.87 0.16 14.20
C GLU A 19 -0.46 0.92 14.22
N VAL A 20 -1.43 0.43 14.97
CA VAL A 20 -2.74 1.06 15.15
C VAL A 20 -2.97 1.29 16.63
N HIS A 21 -3.16 2.53 17.03
CA HIS A 21 -3.52 2.92 18.38
C HIS A 21 -5.02 3.16 18.48
N TYR A 22 -5.62 2.60 19.52
CA TYR A 22 -7.04 2.76 19.81
C TYR A 22 -7.24 3.69 21.01
N ARG A 23 -8.34 4.44 21.02
CA ARG A 23 -8.71 5.39 22.09
C ARG A 23 -8.88 4.72 23.44
N HIS A 24 -9.26 3.45 23.45
CA HIS A 24 -9.39 2.65 24.67
C HIS A 24 -8.05 2.11 25.18
N GLY A 25 -6.91 2.53 24.62
CA GLY A 25 -5.57 2.22 25.12
C GLY A 25 -4.96 0.91 24.60
N ALA A 26 -5.70 0.11 23.83
CA ALA A 26 -5.10 -1.02 23.12
C ALA A 26 -4.29 -0.53 21.91
N HIS A 27 -3.34 -1.33 21.47
CA HIS A 27 -2.66 -1.10 20.20
C HIS A 27 -2.38 -2.41 19.48
N LEU A 28 -2.39 -2.35 18.15
CA LEU A 28 -2.18 -3.49 17.26
C LEU A 28 -0.95 -3.23 16.41
N GLN A 29 -0.05 -4.21 16.35
CA GLN A 29 1.09 -4.23 15.44
C GLN A 29 0.85 -5.30 14.38
N LEU A 30 1.04 -4.95 13.11
CA LEU A 30 0.89 -5.81 11.95
C LEU A 30 2.26 -5.93 11.27
N SER A 31 2.65 -7.17 10.94
CA SER A 31 3.94 -7.41 10.32
C SER A 31 4.07 -6.76 8.92
N PRO A 32 5.30 -6.48 8.45
CA PRO A 32 5.58 -6.01 7.10
C PRO A 32 4.80 -6.72 5.99
N CYS A 33 4.73 -8.05 6.06
CA CYS A 33 4.05 -8.88 5.07
C CYS A 33 2.53 -8.99 5.27
N GLY A 34 1.99 -8.42 6.34
CA GLY A 34 0.57 -8.50 6.72
C GLY A 34 0.12 -9.86 7.28
N SER A 35 0.97 -10.89 7.30
CA SER A 35 0.54 -12.26 7.63
C SER A 35 0.40 -12.56 9.12
N GLU A 36 1.02 -11.75 9.99
CA GLU A 36 0.96 -11.91 11.44
C GLU A 36 0.69 -10.57 12.11
N PHE A 37 0.08 -10.63 13.29
CA PHE A 37 -0.13 -9.45 14.13
C PHE A 37 0.04 -9.77 15.60
N VAL A 38 0.29 -8.72 16.37
CA VAL A 38 0.26 -8.70 17.84
C VAL A 38 -0.73 -7.63 18.27
N LEU A 39 -1.75 -8.01 19.05
CA LEU A 39 -2.65 -7.10 19.72
C LEU A 39 -2.27 -7.05 21.20
N VAL A 40 -1.97 -5.85 21.68
CA VAL A 40 -1.75 -5.57 23.10
C VAL A 40 -3.00 -4.89 23.63
N LYS A 41 -3.68 -5.51 24.60
CA LYS A 41 -4.88 -4.94 25.20
C LYS A 41 -4.53 -3.78 26.13
N ALA A 42 -5.53 -2.95 26.40
CA ALA A 42 -5.41 -1.87 27.35
C ALA A 42 -5.04 -2.41 28.74
N THR A 43 -4.11 -1.75 29.41
CA THR A 43 -3.78 -2.05 30.81
C THR A 43 -4.97 -1.74 31.69
N ASP A 44 -5.34 -2.66 32.57
CA ASP A 44 -6.35 -2.40 33.59
C ASP A 44 -5.82 -1.33 34.56
N PRO A 45 -6.46 -0.15 34.68
CA PRO A 45 -6.04 0.89 35.62
C PRO A 45 -6.06 0.45 37.09
N LEU A 46 -6.86 -0.57 37.41
CA LEU A 46 -6.94 -1.16 38.75
C LEU A 46 -6.08 -2.41 38.89
N GLY A 47 -5.43 -2.85 37.81
CA GLY A 47 -4.54 -4.00 37.78
C GLY A 47 -3.25 -3.75 38.56
N HIS A 48 -2.66 -4.83 39.06
CA HIS A 48 -1.38 -4.75 39.77
C HIS A 48 -0.28 -4.28 38.81
N PRO A 49 0.63 -3.35 39.19
CA PRO A 49 1.69 -2.83 38.29
C PRO A 49 2.63 -3.88 37.69
N LEU A 50 2.73 -5.06 38.32
CA LEU A 50 3.51 -6.22 37.80
C LEU A 50 2.67 -7.19 36.96
N GLN A 51 1.38 -6.93 36.77
CA GLN A 51 0.53 -7.81 35.98
C GLN A 51 0.94 -7.70 34.50
N PRO A 52 1.28 -8.82 33.84
CA PRO A 52 1.68 -8.78 32.44
C PRO A 52 0.55 -8.22 31.59
N THR A 53 0.87 -7.30 30.68
CA THR A 53 -0.11 -6.78 29.72
C THR A 53 -0.64 -7.93 28.86
N GLU A 54 -1.96 -8.09 28.81
CA GLU A 54 -2.57 -9.15 28.02
C GLU A 54 -2.30 -8.93 26.53
N ARG A 55 -1.73 -9.94 25.88
CA ARG A 55 -1.33 -9.89 24.48
C ARG A 55 -1.82 -11.11 23.70
N VAL A 56 -2.15 -10.87 22.44
CA VAL A 56 -2.55 -11.90 21.49
C VAL A 56 -1.66 -11.79 20.27
N ARG A 57 -0.93 -12.87 19.95
CA ARG A 57 -0.20 -13.01 18.69
C ARG A 57 -0.86 -14.07 17.83
N GLN A 58 -1.23 -13.74 16.61
CA GLN A 58 -1.92 -14.66 15.70
C GLN A 58 -1.52 -14.40 14.24
N ARG A 59 -1.76 -15.42 13.39
CA ARG A 59 -1.71 -15.24 11.94
C ARG A 59 -2.98 -14.53 11.48
N THR A 60 -2.80 -13.52 10.63
CA THR A 60 -3.87 -12.63 10.16
C THR A 60 -5.03 -13.37 9.51
N ARG A 61 -4.77 -14.37 8.66
CA ARG A 61 -5.83 -15.16 8.01
C ARG A 61 -6.71 -15.97 8.99
N PHE A 62 -6.22 -16.23 10.20
CA PHE A 62 -6.94 -16.99 11.24
C PHE A 62 -7.49 -16.08 12.34
N THR A 63 -7.59 -14.78 12.06
CA THR A 63 -8.18 -13.81 13.00
C THR A 63 -9.60 -14.22 13.38
N ILE A 64 -9.82 -14.38 14.68
CA ILE A 64 -11.14 -14.69 15.23
C ILE A 64 -12.10 -13.51 15.11
N SER A 65 -13.40 -13.77 15.16
CA SER A 65 -14.46 -12.75 15.00
C SER A 65 -14.24 -11.51 15.88
N ALA A 66 -13.78 -11.69 17.12
CA ALA A 66 -13.51 -10.61 18.08
C ALA A 66 -12.52 -9.54 17.57
N PHE A 67 -11.60 -9.91 16.67
CA PHE A 67 -10.55 -9.00 16.16
C PHE A 67 -10.67 -8.69 14.67
N LYS A 68 -11.69 -9.23 13.98
CA LYS A 68 -11.84 -9.06 12.52
C LYS A 68 -11.96 -7.60 12.10
N ALA A 69 -12.73 -6.79 12.84
CA ALA A 69 -12.91 -5.38 12.53
C ALA A 69 -11.58 -4.61 12.67
N LEU A 70 -10.86 -4.82 13.77
CA LEU A 70 -9.53 -4.24 14.01
C LEU A 70 -8.54 -4.60 12.89
N MET A 71 -8.55 -5.87 12.48
CA MET A 71 -7.71 -6.37 11.42
C MET A 71 -8.07 -5.79 10.05
N ALA A 72 -9.36 -5.68 9.74
CA ALA A 72 -9.83 -5.09 8.50
C ALA A 72 -9.38 -3.62 8.38
N THR A 73 -9.46 -2.85 9.47
CA THR A 73 -8.95 -1.47 9.52
C THR A 73 -7.44 -1.42 9.31
N ALA A 74 -6.67 -2.24 10.02
CA ALA A 74 -5.21 -2.26 9.90
C ALA A 74 -4.75 -2.67 8.48
N LEU A 75 -5.38 -3.69 7.88
CA LEU A 75 -5.09 -4.11 6.52
C LEU A 75 -5.54 -3.09 5.47
N ALA A 76 -6.67 -2.43 5.66
CA ALA A 76 -7.11 -1.37 4.75
C ALA A 76 -6.11 -0.21 4.74
N PHE A 77 -5.63 0.21 5.93
CA PHE A 77 -4.57 1.21 6.04
C PHE A 77 -3.26 0.73 5.41
N ARG A 78 -2.84 -0.52 5.69
CA ARG A 78 -1.64 -1.11 5.10
C ARG A 78 -1.73 -1.13 3.57
N ASN A 79 -2.77 -1.75 3.03
CA ASN A 79 -2.91 -1.97 1.59
C ASN A 79 -3.07 -0.65 0.81
N LYS A 80 -3.51 0.43 1.46
CA LYS A 80 -3.60 1.76 0.85
C LYS A 80 -2.23 2.36 0.51
N TYR A 81 -1.18 2.05 1.27
CA TYR A 81 0.14 2.70 1.13
C TYR A 81 1.31 1.72 0.95
N ALA A 82 1.07 0.42 1.08
CA ALA A 82 2.03 -0.63 0.81
C ALA A 82 2.23 -0.81 -0.71
N SER A 83 3.44 -1.19 -1.11
CA SER A 83 3.80 -1.58 -2.48
C SER A 83 2.96 -2.76 -2.97
N ARG A 84 2.75 -3.76 -2.10
CA ARG A 84 1.94 -4.94 -2.39
C ARG A 84 0.87 -5.16 -1.32
N PRO A 85 -0.38 -5.44 -1.71
CA PRO A 85 -1.45 -5.67 -0.75
C PRO A 85 -1.35 -7.08 -0.13
N TYR A 86 -1.82 -7.25 1.10
CA TYR A 86 -2.07 -8.56 1.71
C TYR A 86 -3.59 -8.75 1.82
N ILE A 87 -4.12 -9.78 1.14
CA ILE A 87 -5.56 -9.93 0.88
C ILE A 87 -6.02 -11.36 1.20
N PRO A 88 -6.11 -11.73 2.50
CA PRO A 88 -6.59 -13.05 2.88
C PRO A 88 -8.10 -13.16 2.62
N GLY A 89 -8.50 -14.15 1.82
CA GLY A 89 -9.90 -14.33 1.42
C GLY A 89 -10.89 -14.52 2.59
N GLU A 90 -10.41 -15.00 3.73
CA GLU A 90 -11.20 -15.17 4.95
C GLU A 90 -11.63 -13.84 5.62
N LEU A 91 -10.96 -12.74 5.27
CA LEU A 91 -11.28 -11.39 5.75
C LEU A 91 -12.01 -10.53 4.71
N ILE A 92 -12.17 -11.02 3.47
CA ILE A 92 -12.91 -10.32 2.42
C ILE A 92 -14.36 -10.82 2.41
N SER A 93 -15.31 -9.89 2.48
CA SER A 93 -16.75 -10.21 2.34
C SER A 93 -17.03 -10.92 1.02
N ALA A 94 -18.04 -11.79 1.00
CA ALA A 94 -18.42 -12.52 -0.21
C ALA A 94 -18.78 -11.58 -1.38
N ASP A 95 -19.47 -10.47 -1.07
CA ASP A 95 -19.90 -9.47 -2.06
C ASP A 95 -18.73 -8.73 -2.73
N ASN A 96 -17.59 -8.68 -2.05
CA ASN A 96 -16.37 -8.00 -2.53
C ASN A 96 -15.44 -8.96 -3.29
N ARG A 97 -15.79 -10.24 -3.40
CA ARG A 97 -15.04 -11.24 -4.15
C ARG A 97 -15.66 -11.43 -5.52
N LYS A 98 -14.87 -11.13 -6.55
CA LYS A 98 -15.29 -11.28 -7.94
C LYS A 98 -14.59 -12.51 -8.54
N PRO A 99 -15.33 -13.39 -9.24
CA PRO A 99 -14.71 -14.46 -9.99
C PRO A 99 -13.87 -13.89 -11.13
N PHE A 100 -12.71 -14.50 -11.37
CA PHE A 100 -11.80 -14.05 -12.42
C PHE A 100 -11.09 -15.24 -13.05
N TYR A 101 -10.85 -15.17 -14.37
CA TYR A 101 -10.41 -16.32 -15.16
C TYR A 101 -8.98 -16.18 -15.70
N SER A 102 -8.31 -15.05 -15.41
CA SER A 102 -6.92 -14.81 -15.83
C SER A 102 -6.03 -14.50 -14.63
N ILE A 103 -4.77 -14.91 -14.70
CA ILE A 103 -3.74 -14.52 -13.72
C ILE A 103 -3.00 -13.26 -14.19
N ASP A 104 -3.17 -12.88 -15.47
CA ASP A 104 -2.43 -11.80 -16.07
C ASP A 104 -2.70 -10.47 -15.36
N SER A 105 -1.64 -9.91 -14.80
CA SER A 105 -1.62 -8.62 -14.11
C SER A 105 -1.36 -7.45 -15.07
N GLY A 106 -1.00 -7.69 -16.33
CA GLY A 106 -0.79 -6.63 -17.30
C GLY A 106 -2.11 -5.92 -17.59
N VAL A 107 -2.12 -4.59 -17.67
CA VAL A 107 -3.24 -3.76 -18.16
C VAL A 107 -2.73 -2.78 -19.19
N LYS A 108 -3.59 -2.41 -20.13
CA LYS A 108 -3.27 -1.39 -21.13
C LYS A 108 -4.03 -0.10 -20.89
N TRP A 109 -3.33 1.03 -20.94
CA TRP A 109 -3.92 2.36 -20.80
C TRP A 109 -4.27 2.98 -22.15
N PRO A 110 -5.27 3.88 -22.21
CA PRO A 110 -5.73 4.49 -23.45
C PRO A 110 -4.62 5.33 -24.10
N GLU A 111 -4.63 5.41 -25.42
CA GLU A 111 -3.71 6.26 -26.18
C GLU A 111 -3.99 7.75 -25.92
N CYS A 112 -2.96 8.59 -25.81
CA CYS A 112 -3.11 10.02 -25.51
C CYS A 112 -3.96 10.74 -26.57
N SER A 113 -3.87 10.34 -27.83
CA SER A 113 -4.63 10.94 -28.94
C SER A 113 -6.15 10.68 -28.86
N SER A 114 -6.53 9.54 -28.27
CA SER A 114 -7.92 9.06 -28.20
C SER A 114 -8.56 9.28 -26.84
N TYR A 115 -7.74 9.45 -25.79
CA TYR A 115 -8.20 9.63 -24.43
C TYR A 115 -9.00 10.93 -24.28
N LYS A 116 -10.21 10.78 -23.73
CA LYS A 116 -11.07 11.90 -23.33
C LYS A 116 -11.15 11.90 -21.80
N PRO A 117 -10.92 13.05 -21.16
CA PRO A 117 -10.89 13.10 -19.71
C PRO A 117 -12.29 12.85 -19.15
N GLU A 118 -12.40 11.84 -18.31
CA GLU A 118 -13.54 11.67 -17.42
C GLU A 118 -13.31 12.51 -16.17
N PHE A 119 -14.35 13.21 -15.71
CA PHE A 119 -14.27 14.05 -14.54
C PHE A 119 -15.10 13.49 -13.40
N GLY A 120 -14.46 13.35 -12.25
CA GLY A 120 -15.12 13.03 -11.00
C GLY A 120 -15.99 14.19 -10.50
N PRO A 121 -16.92 13.91 -9.57
CA PRO A 121 -17.84 14.91 -9.03
C PRO A 121 -17.13 16.04 -8.28
N GLY A 122 -15.94 15.79 -7.72
CA GLY A 122 -15.11 16.78 -7.02
C GLY A 122 -14.10 17.49 -7.92
N GLY A 123 -14.14 17.26 -9.24
CA GLY A 123 -13.18 17.81 -10.18
C GLY A 123 -11.91 16.96 -10.33
N GLU A 124 -11.94 15.72 -9.86
CA GLU A 124 -10.91 14.73 -10.12
C GLU A 124 -10.83 14.41 -11.63
N ILE A 125 -9.66 13.97 -12.08
CA ILE A 125 -9.48 13.46 -13.45
C ILE A 125 -9.28 11.95 -13.39
N VAL A 126 -10.07 11.22 -14.19
CA VAL A 126 -10.12 9.76 -14.15
C VAL A 126 -9.61 9.18 -15.45
N VAL A 127 -8.63 8.29 -15.35
CA VAL A 127 -8.06 7.49 -16.44
C VAL A 127 -8.38 6.02 -16.16
N ARG A 128 -9.01 5.33 -17.10
CA ARG A 128 -9.36 3.90 -16.96
C ARG A 128 -8.51 3.06 -17.91
N SER A 129 -8.10 1.87 -17.47
CA SER A 129 -7.49 0.90 -18.38
C SER A 129 -8.53 0.43 -19.41
N GLU A 130 -8.08 0.00 -20.58
CA GLU A 130 -8.95 -0.43 -21.69
C GLU A 130 -9.85 -1.60 -21.28
N GLU A 131 -9.36 -2.48 -20.41
CA GLU A 131 -10.10 -3.63 -19.89
C GLU A 131 -10.94 -3.31 -18.65
N GLY A 132 -10.89 -2.06 -18.15
CA GLY A 132 -11.59 -1.63 -16.95
C GLY A 132 -11.09 -2.29 -15.65
N ARG A 133 -9.87 -2.83 -15.65
CA ARG A 133 -9.27 -3.52 -14.48
C ARG A 133 -8.51 -2.58 -13.56
N ALA A 134 -8.16 -1.39 -14.03
CA ALA A 134 -7.56 -0.35 -13.23
C ALA A 134 -8.12 1.03 -13.57
N VAL A 135 -8.16 1.90 -12.56
CA VAL A 135 -8.66 3.27 -12.64
C VAL A 135 -7.71 4.16 -11.85
N LEU A 136 -7.01 5.06 -12.53
CA LEU A 136 -6.25 6.13 -11.90
C LEU A 136 -7.15 7.36 -11.74
N THR A 137 -7.15 7.94 -10.54
CA THR A 137 -7.89 9.16 -10.22
C THR A 137 -6.92 10.20 -9.67
N LEU A 138 -6.69 11.28 -10.42
CA LEU A 138 -5.88 12.42 -10.02
C LEU A 138 -6.73 13.39 -9.20
N SER A 139 -6.20 13.83 -8.04
CA SER A 139 -6.88 14.78 -7.17
C SER A 139 -7.06 16.13 -7.86
N PRO A 140 -8.05 16.94 -7.42
CA PRO A 140 -8.26 18.27 -8.00
C PRO A 140 -7.08 19.22 -7.77
N SER A 141 -6.31 19.02 -6.69
CA SER A 141 -5.08 19.76 -6.40
C SER A 141 -3.90 19.37 -7.31
N GLY A 142 -3.99 18.23 -8.01
CA GLY A 142 -2.94 17.74 -8.91
C GLY A 142 -1.71 17.14 -8.21
N GLU A 143 -1.73 17.04 -6.88
CA GLU A 143 -0.56 16.65 -6.07
C GLU A 143 -0.61 15.21 -5.54
N GLU A 144 -1.78 14.59 -5.57
CA GLU A 144 -1.98 13.23 -5.11
C GLU A 144 -2.89 12.49 -6.09
N PHE A 145 -2.71 11.17 -6.19
CA PHE A 145 -3.58 10.33 -7.00
C PHE A 145 -3.85 9.01 -6.29
N SER A 146 -4.97 8.39 -6.62
CA SER A 146 -5.29 7.03 -6.20
C SER A 146 -5.42 6.12 -7.40
N VAL A 147 -5.03 4.87 -7.23
CA VAL A 147 -5.26 3.82 -8.22
C VAL A 147 -6.14 2.75 -7.62
N GLU A 148 -7.30 2.54 -8.23
CA GLU A 148 -8.18 1.41 -7.94
C GLU A 148 -7.90 0.30 -8.95
N PHE A 149 -7.64 -0.93 -8.50
CA PHE A 149 -7.36 -2.04 -9.41
C PHE A 149 -7.87 -3.38 -8.88
N ALA A 150 -8.16 -4.30 -9.80
CA ALA A 150 -8.50 -5.68 -9.50
C ALA A 150 -7.23 -6.47 -9.11
N CYS A 151 -7.21 -7.04 -7.91
CA CYS A 151 -6.09 -7.82 -7.40
C CYS A 151 -6.55 -9.23 -7.00
N ASN A 152 -5.74 -10.23 -7.34
CA ASN A 152 -5.96 -11.61 -6.89
C ASN A 152 -5.85 -11.71 -5.37
N LEU A 153 -6.67 -12.59 -4.76
CA LEU A 153 -6.54 -12.87 -3.33
C LEU A 153 -5.17 -13.48 -3.02
N SER A 154 -4.68 -13.26 -1.80
CA SER A 154 -3.46 -13.90 -1.31
C SER A 154 -3.61 -15.41 -1.35
N GLN A 155 -2.61 -16.10 -1.93
CA GLN A 155 -2.59 -17.57 -2.06
C GLN A 155 -1.42 -18.19 -1.27
N PRO A 156 -1.48 -19.50 -0.97
CA PRO A 156 -0.32 -20.24 -0.47
C PRO A 156 0.81 -20.24 -1.51
N GLN A 157 2.06 -20.16 -1.04
CA GLN A 157 3.25 -20.06 -1.90
C GLN A 157 3.32 -21.13 -3.00
N HIS A 158 2.92 -22.37 -2.68
CA HIS A 158 2.97 -23.50 -3.63
C HIS A 158 2.02 -23.34 -4.83
N GLN A 159 0.89 -22.63 -4.67
CA GLN A 159 -0.04 -22.38 -5.77
C GLN A 159 0.49 -21.30 -6.72
N ILE A 160 1.20 -20.30 -6.19
CA ILE A 160 1.83 -19.23 -6.99
C ILE A 160 2.87 -19.83 -7.95
N VAL A 161 3.71 -20.75 -7.48
CA VAL A 161 4.75 -21.41 -8.30
C VAL A 161 4.12 -22.30 -9.38
N CYS A 162 3.09 -23.09 -9.04
CA CYS A 162 2.40 -23.93 -10.01
C CYS A 162 1.64 -23.13 -11.09
N SER A 163 1.16 -21.93 -10.75
CA SER A 163 0.45 -21.04 -11.66
C SER A 163 1.38 -20.32 -12.65
N LEU A 164 2.57 -19.88 -12.22
CA LEU A 164 3.58 -19.22 -13.07
C LEU A 164 4.22 -20.19 -14.07
N ASN A 165 4.37 -21.46 -13.70
CA ASN A 165 5.02 -22.48 -14.53
C ASN A 165 4.12 -23.05 -15.66
N LYS A 166 2.85 -22.65 -15.75
CA LYS A 166 1.95 -23.07 -16.84
C LYS A 166 2.10 -22.20 -18.11
N THR A 167 2.79 -21.07 -18.01
CA THR A 167 2.94 -20.09 -19.09
C THR A 167 4.21 -20.24 -19.93
N ASP A 168 5.13 -21.15 -19.56
CA ASP A 168 6.31 -21.45 -20.38
C ASP A 168 6.31 -22.92 -20.81
N GLY A 169 6.52 -23.12 -22.11
CA GLY A 169 6.33 -24.39 -22.80
C GLY A 169 7.15 -25.55 -22.23
N SER A 170 6.48 -26.70 -22.17
CA SER A 170 7.02 -28.06 -22.30
C SER A 170 8.54 -28.21 -22.10
N LEU A 171 8.97 -28.72 -20.94
CA LEU A 171 10.11 -29.64 -20.86
C LEU A 171 9.91 -30.61 -19.69
N LYS A 172 9.95 -31.89 -20.04
CA LYS A 172 9.91 -33.05 -19.15
C LYS A 172 11.03 -32.93 -18.11
N SER A 173 10.72 -32.88 -16.82
CA SER A 173 11.71 -33.20 -15.78
C SER A 173 11.46 -34.62 -15.26
N GLN A 174 12.36 -35.53 -15.66
CA GLN A 174 12.51 -36.87 -15.13
C GLN A 174 12.51 -36.85 -13.61
N GLN A 175 11.71 -37.73 -13.01
CA GLN A 175 11.89 -38.20 -11.65
C GLN A 175 13.26 -38.88 -11.56
N GLN A 176 14.23 -38.28 -10.87
CA GLN A 176 15.35 -39.01 -10.31
C GLN A 176 14.91 -39.50 -8.93
N ALA A 177 14.51 -40.76 -8.90
CA ALA A 177 14.42 -41.56 -7.68
C ALA A 177 15.84 -41.77 -7.15
N ASN A 178 16.08 -41.40 -5.89
CA ASN A 178 17.28 -41.78 -5.16
C ASN A 178 16.84 -42.29 -3.79
N SER A 179 16.71 -43.62 -3.69
CA SER A 179 16.74 -44.33 -2.42
C SER A 179 17.02 -45.81 -2.73
N GLN A 180 18.29 -46.18 -2.59
CA GLN A 180 18.74 -47.56 -2.48
C GLN A 180 18.61 -48.03 -1.02
N ASN A 181 18.33 -49.35 -0.89
CA ASN A 181 18.37 -50.23 0.29
C ASN A 181 17.24 -50.05 1.33
N ASP A 182 16.59 -51.09 1.85
CA ASP A 182 16.94 -52.52 1.92
C ASP A 182 15.70 -53.43 1.91
N GLN A 183 15.90 -54.66 1.42
CA GLN A 183 14.95 -55.78 1.44
C GLN A 183 14.60 -56.22 2.87
N ARG A 184 13.36 -56.70 3.09
CA ARG A 184 13.07 -58.06 3.61
C ARG A 184 11.56 -58.38 3.69
N HIS A 185 11.23 -59.50 3.02
CA HIS A 185 10.28 -60.58 3.35
C HIS A 185 8.74 -60.40 3.43
N LEU A 186 8.10 -61.18 2.54
CA LEU A 186 6.90 -62.04 2.65
C LEU A 186 5.55 -61.47 3.15
N GLY A 187 4.56 -61.53 2.24
CA GLY A 187 3.13 -61.50 2.58
C GLY A 187 2.26 -61.79 1.35
N LYS A 188 1.47 -62.87 1.43
CA LYS A 188 0.73 -63.58 0.37
C LYS A 188 -0.45 -62.83 -0.29
N GLU A 189 -0.75 -63.29 -1.50
CA GLU A 189 -2.08 -63.53 -2.12
C GLU A 189 -3.06 -62.34 -2.30
N SER A 190 -3.40 -62.04 -3.56
CA SER A 190 -4.59 -62.62 -4.18
C SER A 190 -4.89 -61.99 -5.54
N THR A 191 -5.03 -62.89 -6.49
CA THR A 191 -5.44 -62.75 -7.89
C THR A 191 -6.79 -62.05 -8.01
N LYS A 192 -6.90 -61.10 -8.96
CA LYS A 192 -8.00 -61.04 -9.94
C LYS A 192 -7.72 -59.99 -11.00
N SER A 193 -7.16 -60.47 -12.11
CA SER A 193 -7.26 -59.86 -13.42
C SER A 193 -8.73 -59.80 -13.84
N ASN A 194 -9.22 -58.62 -14.24
CA ASN A 194 -10.29 -58.53 -15.22
C ASN A 194 -9.94 -57.38 -16.17
N SER A 195 -9.33 -57.78 -17.27
CA SER A 195 -9.15 -56.99 -18.47
C SER A 195 -10.48 -56.88 -19.20
N PHE A 196 -11.06 -55.68 -19.25
CA PHE A 196 -12.00 -55.33 -20.31
C PHE A 196 -11.52 -54.03 -20.97
N SER A 197 -10.93 -54.21 -22.14
CA SER A 197 -10.72 -53.16 -23.13
C SER A 197 -11.99 -53.06 -23.96
N SER A 198 -12.59 -51.87 -24.02
CA SER A 198 -13.46 -51.47 -25.12
C SER A 198 -13.46 -49.95 -25.26
N HIS A 199 -12.64 -49.50 -26.21
CA HIS A 199 -12.87 -48.39 -27.15
C HIS A 199 -13.72 -47.17 -26.72
N LEU A 200 -12.99 -46.05 -26.57
CA LEU A 200 -13.25 -44.72 -27.14
C LEU A 200 -14.70 -44.20 -27.14
N THR A 201 -14.96 -43.23 -26.25
CA THR A 201 -15.49 -41.94 -26.69
C THR A 201 -14.57 -40.84 -26.16
N SER A 202 -13.87 -40.20 -27.08
CA SER A 202 -13.15 -38.95 -26.87
C SER A 202 -14.16 -37.87 -26.50
N THR A 203 -14.43 -37.72 -25.22
CA THR A 203 -14.94 -36.47 -24.68
C THR A 203 -13.73 -35.64 -24.31
N THR A 204 -13.53 -34.57 -25.07
CA THR A 204 -12.64 -33.46 -24.78
C THR A 204 -12.99 -32.97 -23.36
N GLN A 205 -12.35 -33.54 -22.33
CA GLN A 205 -12.37 -32.97 -21.00
C GLN A 205 -11.58 -31.67 -21.10
N GLN A 206 -12.28 -30.57 -21.37
CA GLN A 206 -11.80 -29.25 -20.98
C GLN A 206 -11.44 -29.37 -19.51
N GLN A 207 -10.15 -29.21 -19.19
CA GLN A 207 -9.72 -29.07 -17.81
C GLN A 207 -10.57 -27.98 -17.15
N PRO A 208 -10.98 -28.14 -15.89
CA PRO A 208 -11.72 -27.08 -15.22
C PRO A 208 -10.85 -25.82 -15.25
N GLU A 209 -11.31 -24.80 -15.97
CA GLU A 209 -10.68 -23.48 -15.96
C GLU A 209 -10.53 -23.07 -14.49
N GLN A 210 -9.28 -22.87 -14.06
CA GLN A 210 -8.99 -22.58 -12.68
C GLN A 210 -9.55 -21.20 -12.35
N MET A 211 -10.67 -21.17 -11.64
CA MET A 211 -11.39 -19.95 -11.28
C MET A 211 -10.65 -19.24 -10.14
N TYR A 212 -10.04 -18.10 -10.44
CA TYR A 212 -9.42 -17.22 -9.47
C TYR A 212 -10.48 -16.33 -8.81
N GLN A 213 -10.15 -15.82 -7.64
CA GLN A 213 -10.94 -14.79 -6.97
C GLN A 213 -10.11 -13.51 -6.90
N THR A 214 -10.74 -12.40 -7.23
CA THR A 214 -10.17 -11.07 -7.16
C THR A 214 -11.00 -10.20 -6.21
N THR A 215 -10.38 -9.13 -5.74
CA THR A 215 -11.07 -8.03 -5.06
C THR A 215 -10.48 -6.71 -5.54
N THR A 216 -11.20 -5.63 -5.27
CA THR A 216 -10.75 -4.28 -5.60
C THR A 216 -9.81 -3.77 -4.50
N VAL A 217 -8.67 -3.22 -4.88
CA VAL A 217 -7.72 -2.54 -4.00
C VAL A 217 -7.59 -1.09 -4.43
N VAL A 218 -7.54 -0.17 -3.46
CA VAL A 218 -7.26 1.24 -3.70
C VAL A 218 -5.95 1.60 -3.03
N GLN A 219 -4.95 1.96 -3.84
CA GLN A 219 -3.68 2.51 -3.37
C GLN A 219 -3.65 4.03 -3.55
N HIS A 220 -2.91 4.71 -2.70
CA HIS A 220 -2.82 6.16 -2.67
C HIS A 220 -1.37 6.62 -2.75
N HIS A 221 -1.12 7.54 -3.67
CA HIS A 221 0.22 7.92 -4.10
C HIS A 221 0.39 9.45 -4.12
N SER A 222 1.65 9.87 -3.98
CA SER A 222 2.06 11.25 -4.22
C SER A 222 2.41 11.43 -5.69
N CYS A 223 2.05 12.58 -6.28
CA CYS A 223 2.57 12.97 -7.59
C CYS A 223 4.04 13.42 -7.56
N PHE A 224 4.63 13.61 -6.36
CA PHE A 224 6.04 13.98 -6.18
C PHE A 224 6.99 12.78 -6.19
N ALA A 225 6.51 11.59 -5.79
CA ALA A 225 7.27 10.34 -5.78
C ALA A 225 6.45 9.25 -6.50
N VAL A 226 6.52 9.28 -7.83
CA VAL A 226 5.67 8.44 -8.70
C VAL A 226 6.32 7.08 -8.90
N ASP A 227 5.56 6.01 -8.64
CA ASP A 227 5.94 4.65 -9.03
C ASP A 227 5.91 4.53 -10.57
N PRO A 228 6.98 4.01 -11.22
CA PRO A 228 7.03 3.85 -12.67
C PRO A 228 5.82 3.10 -13.26
N THR A 229 5.20 2.19 -12.50
CA THR A 229 4.00 1.45 -12.89
C THR A 229 2.84 2.40 -13.24
N TRP A 230 2.79 3.59 -12.66
CA TRP A 230 1.70 4.56 -12.85
C TRP A 230 2.12 5.81 -13.63
N ALA A 231 3.36 5.88 -14.12
CA ALA A 231 3.91 7.07 -14.75
C ALA A 231 3.11 7.48 -16.01
N TYR A 232 2.82 6.53 -16.90
CA TYR A 232 2.04 6.79 -18.12
C TYR A 232 0.59 7.25 -17.83
N PRO A 233 -0.25 6.49 -17.09
CA PRO A 233 -1.61 6.96 -16.82
C PRO A 233 -1.66 8.27 -16.02
N LEU A 234 -0.66 8.53 -15.16
CA LEU A 234 -0.55 9.80 -14.46
C LEU A 234 -0.23 10.96 -15.41
N SER A 235 0.63 10.74 -16.42
CA SER A 235 0.97 11.78 -17.40
C SER A 235 -0.25 12.20 -18.21
N LEU A 236 -1.11 11.24 -18.61
CA LEU A 236 -2.40 11.51 -19.25
C LEU A 236 -3.29 12.40 -18.38
N ALA A 237 -3.45 12.03 -17.10
CA ALA A 237 -4.27 12.82 -16.17
C ALA A 237 -3.70 14.23 -15.98
N ARG A 238 -2.37 14.36 -15.82
CA ARG A 238 -1.67 15.64 -15.63
C ARG A 238 -1.80 16.54 -16.84
N HIS A 239 -1.73 16.01 -18.06
CA HIS A 239 -1.89 16.80 -19.28
C HIS A 239 -3.22 17.56 -19.31
N HIS A 240 -4.31 16.86 -18.98
CA HIS A 240 -5.63 17.47 -18.91
C HIS A 240 -5.80 18.40 -17.71
N TRP A 241 -5.17 18.08 -16.58
CA TRP A 241 -5.16 18.95 -15.40
C TRP A 241 -4.47 20.29 -15.70
N THR A 242 -3.29 20.27 -16.32
CA THR A 242 -2.56 21.49 -16.71
C THR A 242 -3.31 22.28 -17.79
N SER A 243 -3.92 21.59 -18.77
CA SER A 243 -4.75 22.23 -19.79
C SER A 243 -5.99 22.92 -19.21
N ARG A 244 -6.58 22.37 -18.12
CA ARG A 244 -7.63 23.08 -17.39
C ARG A 244 -7.13 24.35 -16.71
N LEU A 245 -5.93 24.32 -16.13
CA LEU A 245 -5.34 25.45 -15.43
C LEU A 245 -5.02 26.62 -16.38
N SER A 246 -4.55 26.34 -17.59
CA SER A 246 -4.29 27.35 -18.60
C SER A 246 -5.58 27.98 -19.12
N ASN A 247 -6.60 27.16 -19.44
CA ASN A 247 -7.90 27.64 -19.94
C ASN A 247 -8.73 28.40 -18.89
N SER A 248 -8.35 28.33 -17.61
CA SER A 248 -8.99 29.08 -16.52
C SER A 248 -8.38 30.47 -16.29
N LYS A 249 -7.25 30.81 -16.93
CA LYS A 249 -6.52 32.07 -16.72
C LYS A 249 -6.99 33.25 -17.60
N ASP A 250 -8.11 33.14 -18.30
CA ASP A 250 -8.72 34.27 -18.98
C ASP A 250 -9.59 35.09 -18.01
N THR A 251 -8.96 35.95 -17.21
CA THR A 251 -9.42 37.31 -16.86
C THR A 251 -8.32 38.03 -16.05
N LYS A 252 -7.70 39.03 -16.69
CA LYS A 252 -6.81 40.10 -16.17
C LYS A 252 -5.35 39.75 -15.87
N SER A 253 -4.52 40.56 -16.53
CA SER A 253 -3.07 40.67 -16.57
C SER A 253 -2.37 40.78 -15.21
N GLU A 254 -1.21 40.12 -15.08
CA GLU A 254 0.10 40.74 -14.82
C GLU A 254 1.23 39.69 -14.90
N GLU A 255 2.46 40.18 -15.07
CA GLU A 255 3.67 39.55 -15.64
C GLU A 255 4.14 38.19 -15.07
N PRO A 256 4.90 37.39 -15.87
CA PRO A 256 5.39 36.09 -15.44
C PRO A 256 6.62 36.20 -14.55
N SER A 257 6.42 36.03 -13.24
CA SER A 257 7.49 35.75 -12.28
C SER A 257 8.18 34.44 -12.65
N LYS A 258 9.40 34.54 -13.19
CA LYS A 258 10.27 33.40 -13.52
C LYS A 258 10.75 32.72 -12.23
N SER A 259 9.97 31.80 -11.67
CA SER A 259 10.50 30.77 -10.76
C SER A 259 10.87 29.55 -11.60
N ARG A 260 12.19 29.35 -11.78
CA ARG A 260 12.77 28.16 -12.40
C ARG A 260 12.51 26.95 -11.51
N GLN A 261 11.58 26.09 -11.92
CA GLN A 261 11.65 24.65 -11.66
C GLN A 261 11.36 23.97 -12.99
N ALA A 262 12.13 22.92 -13.27
CA ALA A 262 12.10 22.20 -14.53
C ALA A 262 10.67 21.68 -14.80
N ASP A 263 9.95 22.40 -15.65
CA ASP A 263 9.03 21.77 -16.57
C ASP A 263 9.90 20.87 -17.46
N ASP A 264 10.14 19.64 -17.01
CA ASP A 264 10.22 18.55 -17.95
C ASP A 264 8.86 18.55 -18.63
N GLU A 265 8.81 19.25 -19.77
CA GLU A 265 7.75 19.14 -20.75
C GLU A 265 7.73 17.66 -21.13
N ILE A 266 6.98 16.85 -20.38
CA ILE A 266 6.78 15.43 -20.67
C ILE A 266 6.13 15.44 -22.04
N ASN A 267 6.95 15.22 -23.06
CA ASN A 267 6.50 15.05 -24.42
C ASN A 267 5.72 13.75 -24.42
N ILE A 268 4.40 13.84 -24.16
CA ILE A 268 3.48 12.72 -24.21
C ILE A 268 3.37 12.36 -25.68
N SER A 269 4.34 11.57 -26.13
CA SER A 269 4.33 10.98 -27.44
C SER A 269 4.17 9.49 -27.21
N ASP A 270 3.06 8.93 -27.69
CA ASP A 270 2.77 7.49 -27.72
C ASP A 270 3.69 6.74 -28.70
N LYS A 271 4.96 7.17 -28.82
CA LYS A 271 5.93 6.64 -29.79
C LYS A 271 6.21 5.15 -29.57
N ASN A 272 5.91 4.63 -28.38
CA ASN A 272 6.08 3.23 -28.04
C ASN A 272 4.83 2.68 -27.35
N ASP A 273 4.17 1.72 -28.00
CA ASP A 273 2.97 1.06 -27.48
C ASP A 273 3.23 0.34 -26.13
N LYS A 274 4.49 0.00 -25.84
CA LYS A 274 4.91 -0.62 -24.57
C LYS A 274 4.82 0.30 -23.37
N ASP A 275 4.88 1.61 -23.55
CA ASP A 275 4.84 2.58 -22.43
C ASP A 275 3.43 2.65 -21.81
N ARG A 276 2.43 2.14 -22.55
CA ARG A 276 1.02 2.06 -22.16
C ARG A 276 0.69 0.82 -21.34
N ASP A 277 1.60 -0.16 -21.30
CA ASP A 277 1.42 -1.41 -20.57
C ASP A 277 1.86 -1.19 -19.11
N SER A 278 1.04 -1.59 -18.14
CA SER A 278 1.40 -1.56 -16.71
C SER A 278 1.13 -2.90 -16.05
N GLN A 279 1.97 -3.29 -15.09
CA GLN A 279 1.79 -4.52 -14.32
C GLN A 279 1.12 -4.20 -12.98
N LEU A 280 -0.10 -4.70 -12.78
CA LEU A 280 -0.84 -4.47 -11.54
C LEU A 280 -0.13 -5.14 -10.35
N PRO A 281 -0.08 -4.47 -9.17
CA PRO A 281 0.50 -5.05 -7.98
C PRO A 281 -0.14 -6.37 -7.59
N GLN A 282 0.69 -7.40 -7.41
CA GLN A 282 0.23 -8.71 -6.96
C GLN A 282 0.17 -8.79 -5.45
N ALA A 283 -0.88 -9.46 -4.94
CA ALA A 283 -1.00 -9.70 -3.51
C ALA A 283 0.19 -10.50 -2.95
N LEU A 284 0.51 -10.24 -1.68
CA LEU A 284 1.50 -10.99 -0.92
C LEU A 284 1.00 -12.41 -0.62
N PRO A 285 1.91 -13.40 -0.47
CA PRO A 285 1.52 -14.76 -0.14
C PRO A 285 0.88 -14.85 1.24
N LEU A 286 -0.03 -15.81 1.44
CA LEU A 286 -0.69 -16.02 2.74
C LEU A 286 0.29 -16.39 3.86
N THR A 287 1.43 -16.99 3.51
CA THR A 287 2.46 -17.47 4.41
C THR A 287 3.72 -16.64 4.27
N CYS A 288 4.19 -16.06 5.37
CA CYS A 288 5.51 -15.43 5.40
C CYS A 288 6.61 -16.52 5.39
N PRO A 289 7.62 -16.42 4.52
CA PRO A 289 8.77 -17.33 4.54
C PRO A 289 9.70 -17.11 5.75
N SER A 290 9.65 -15.92 6.35
CA SER A 290 10.60 -15.45 7.34
C SER A 290 9.92 -14.84 8.59
N PRO A 291 8.97 -15.54 9.25
CA PRO A 291 8.19 -14.96 10.36
C PRO A 291 9.03 -14.65 11.61
N HIS A 292 10.22 -15.25 11.72
CA HIS A 292 11.17 -14.99 12.80
C HIS A 292 11.90 -13.65 12.66
N TRP A 293 11.83 -13.00 11.49
CA TRP A 293 12.38 -11.65 11.28
C TRP A 293 11.41 -10.53 11.64
N HIS A 294 10.16 -10.86 11.96
CA HIS A 294 9.19 -9.87 12.42
C HIS A 294 9.61 -9.31 13.79
N ARG A 295 9.74 -7.99 13.86
CA ARG A 295 10.05 -7.26 15.10
C ARG A 295 8.76 -6.77 15.73
N TRP A 296 8.67 -6.85 17.05
CA TRP A 296 7.50 -6.43 17.81
C TRP A 296 7.96 -5.51 18.94
N LYS A 297 7.42 -4.29 19.00
CA LYS A 297 7.71 -3.31 20.04
C LYS A 297 6.85 -3.62 21.25
N ILE A 298 7.39 -4.41 22.17
CA ILE A 298 6.69 -4.79 23.41
C ILE A 298 7.39 -4.05 24.54
N LYS A 299 6.76 -2.97 25.03
CA LYS A 299 7.28 -2.26 26.21
C LYS A 299 6.85 -3.01 27.46
N GLU A 300 7.72 -3.87 27.98
CA GLU A 300 7.55 -4.42 29.32
C GLU A 300 7.89 -3.31 30.32
N SER A 301 6.99 -3.02 31.26
CA SER A 301 7.17 -1.98 32.26
C SER A 301 8.39 -2.28 33.13
N ARG A 302 9.55 -1.73 32.75
CA ARG A 302 10.70 -1.58 33.62
C ARG A 302 10.85 -0.10 33.96
N VAL A 303 10.91 0.15 35.26
CA VAL A 303 11.32 1.43 35.84
C VAL A 303 12.76 1.67 35.38
N GLU A 304 13.02 2.87 34.89
CA GLU A 304 14.28 3.36 34.28
C GLU A 304 14.47 3.03 32.79
N GLU A 305 14.21 4.03 31.94
CA GLU A 305 15.22 4.52 30.99
C GLU A 305 14.75 5.85 30.36
N GLU A 306 15.38 6.93 30.81
CA GLU A 306 15.37 8.23 30.14
C GLU A 306 16.20 8.14 28.83
N ILE A 307 15.64 8.69 27.75
CA ILE A 307 16.31 9.20 26.52
C ILE A 307 16.64 8.19 25.38
N SER A 308 16.61 6.86 25.55
CA SER A 308 16.93 5.93 24.43
C SER A 308 15.75 5.42 23.58
N ASP A 309 14.52 5.83 23.86
CA ASP A 309 13.30 5.16 23.36
C ASP A 309 12.70 5.80 22.09
N LEU A 310 13.54 6.39 21.23
CA LEU A 310 13.09 6.83 19.90
C LEU A 310 13.00 5.61 18.98
N PRO A 311 11.87 5.39 18.29
CA PRO A 311 11.77 4.27 17.37
C PRO A 311 12.86 4.41 16.30
N THR A 312 13.71 3.40 16.23
CA THR A 312 14.81 3.30 15.24
C THR A 312 14.28 3.18 13.81
N GLU A 313 12.99 2.88 13.65
CA GLU A 313 12.34 2.60 12.38
C GLU A 313 11.74 3.88 11.80
N LEU A 314 12.13 4.19 10.57
CA LEU A 314 11.66 5.37 9.86
C LEU A 314 10.17 5.22 9.53
N VAL A 315 9.41 6.27 9.84
CA VAL A 315 7.98 6.35 9.52
C VAL A 315 7.82 6.62 8.03
N LYS A 316 6.88 5.94 7.37
CA LYS A 316 6.46 6.19 5.99
C LYS A 316 5.16 6.98 5.94
N ILE A 317 4.17 6.57 6.73
CA ILE A 317 2.85 7.22 6.82
C ILE A 317 2.43 7.33 8.28
N LEU A 318 1.88 8.47 8.67
CA LEU A 318 1.15 8.66 9.91
C LEU A 318 -0.25 9.16 9.59
N TRP A 319 -1.25 8.57 10.20
CA TRP A 319 -2.61 9.10 10.20
C TRP A 319 -3.05 9.36 11.63
N CYS A 320 -3.56 10.56 11.90
CA CYS A 320 -4.11 10.92 13.20
C CYS A 320 -5.19 11.98 13.02
N GLN A 321 -6.33 11.80 13.70
CA GLN A 321 -7.42 12.77 13.73
C GLN A 321 -7.90 13.25 12.35
N GLY A 322 -7.89 12.36 11.35
CA GLY A 322 -8.32 12.68 9.99
C GLY A 322 -7.23 13.24 9.08
N VAL A 323 -6.07 13.63 9.63
CA VAL A 323 -4.93 14.14 8.86
C VAL A 323 -3.99 12.99 8.51
N THR A 324 -3.53 12.96 7.25
CA THR A 324 -2.49 12.03 6.80
C THR A 324 -1.18 12.77 6.60
N TYR A 325 -0.10 12.24 7.16
CA TYR A 325 1.27 12.67 6.96
C TYR A 325 2.00 11.58 6.20
N ARG A 326 2.67 11.94 5.11
CA ARG A 326 3.49 11.04 4.30
C ARG A 326 4.91 11.56 4.28
N ILE A 327 5.86 10.69 4.58
CA ILE A 327 7.29 10.95 4.45
C ILE A 327 7.73 10.32 3.13
N LEU A 328 8.20 11.17 2.22
CA LEU A 328 8.74 10.75 0.93
C LEU A 328 10.25 10.67 1.05
N SER A 329 10.76 9.44 1.05
CA SER A 329 12.20 9.17 1.08
C SER A 329 12.80 9.49 -0.29
N GLY A 330 13.87 10.29 -0.28
CA GLY A 330 14.62 10.74 -1.45
C GLY A 330 15.97 11.31 -1.00
N GLU A 331 16.75 11.90 -1.92
CA GLU A 331 18.02 12.54 -1.55
C GLU A 331 17.84 13.57 -0.42
N ILE A 332 16.73 14.32 -0.50
CA ILE A 332 16.23 15.17 0.55
C ILE A 332 14.81 14.70 0.88
N PRO A 333 14.57 14.08 2.05
CA PRO A 333 13.23 13.67 2.42
C PRO A 333 12.27 14.86 2.51
N VAL A 334 11.02 14.61 2.12
CA VAL A 334 9.95 15.62 2.10
C VAL A 334 8.77 15.10 2.92
N VAL A 335 8.10 16.02 3.63
CA VAL A 335 6.86 15.72 4.35
C VAL A 335 5.69 16.30 3.58
N GLU A 336 4.73 15.45 3.25
CA GLU A 336 3.42 15.82 2.73
C GLU A 336 2.37 15.66 3.81
N VAL A 337 1.46 16.64 3.90
CA VAL A 337 0.33 16.64 4.83
C VAL A 337 -0.95 16.79 4.01
N SER A 338 -1.85 15.83 4.14
CA SER A 338 -3.19 15.83 3.55
C SER A 338 -4.21 16.02 4.67
N PRO A 339 -4.78 17.23 4.84
CA PRO A 339 -5.74 17.53 5.91
C PRO A 339 -7.11 16.85 5.75
N GLY A 340 -7.40 16.31 4.56
CA GLY A 340 -8.67 15.67 4.22
C GLY A 340 -9.66 16.58 3.48
N ASP A 341 -9.30 17.83 3.21
CA ASP A 341 -10.08 18.80 2.43
C ASP A 341 -9.74 18.79 0.92
N GLY A 342 -8.94 17.82 0.47
CA GLY A 342 -8.44 17.71 -0.90
C GLY A 342 -7.19 18.56 -1.19
N SER A 343 -6.74 19.38 -0.24
CA SER A 343 -5.47 20.10 -0.33
C SER A 343 -4.30 19.28 0.18
N VAL A 344 -3.10 19.67 -0.26
CA VAL A 344 -1.84 19.05 0.14
C VAL A 344 -0.86 20.14 0.55
N ILE A 345 -0.23 19.97 1.71
CA ILE A 345 0.81 20.86 2.21
C ILE A 345 2.12 20.09 2.15
N ARG A 346 3.09 20.58 1.38
CA ARG A 346 4.37 19.91 1.16
C ARG A 346 5.53 20.74 1.69
N SER A 347 6.45 20.12 2.42
CA SER A 347 7.67 20.78 2.88
C SER A 347 8.67 20.96 1.74
N ASN A 348 9.47 22.03 1.79
CA ASN A 348 10.57 22.21 0.84
C ASN A 348 11.86 21.48 1.32
N GLY A 349 11.72 20.35 2.04
CA GLY A 349 12.81 19.54 2.63
C GLY A 349 12.57 19.11 4.10
N VAL A 350 13.49 18.31 4.67
CA VAL A 350 13.35 17.61 5.97
C VAL A 350 13.16 18.53 7.18
N LEU A 351 13.82 19.69 7.18
CA LEU A 351 13.93 20.59 8.35
C LEU A 351 13.57 22.03 7.99
N ASN A 352 12.97 22.25 6.82
CA ASN A 352 12.68 23.60 6.39
C ASN A 352 11.38 24.10 7.03
N SER A 353 11.37 25.34 7.48
CA SER A 353 10.19 25.99 8.06
C SER A 353 9.20 26.48 7.00
N TYR A 354 9.51 26.27 5.72
CA TYR A 354 8.71 26.69 4.58
C TYR A 354 7.96 25.52 3.95
N PHE A 355 6.68 25.78 3.67
CA PHE A 355 5.74 24.85 3.08
C PHE A 355 5.04 25.47 1.89
N THR A 356 4.71 24.63 0.92
CA THR A 356 3.86 24.97 -0.22
C THR A 356 2.48 24.36 0.01
N HIS A 357 1.44 25.19 -0.03
CA HIS A 357 0.04 24.73 0.09
C HIS A 357 -0.60 24.63 -1.29
N HIS A 358 -0.86 23.40 -1.72
CA HIS A 358 -1.49 23.07 -2.98
C HIS A 358 -3.00 22.87 -2.75
N LYS A 359 -3.78 23.90 -3.07
CA LYS A 359 -5.25 23.89 -2.91
C LYS A 359 -5.95 23.44 -4.19
N PRO A 360 -7.04 22.65 -4.09
CA PRO A 360 -8.01 22.49 -5.17
C PRO A 360 -8.50 23.86 -5.63
N ARG A 361 -8.51 24.10 -6.95
CA ARG A 361 -9.20 25.27 -7.48
C ARG A 361 -10.67 24.90 -7.69
N LEU A 362 -11.51 25.25 -6.71
CA LEU A 362 -12.96 25.18 -6.86
C LEU A 362 -13.40 26.14 -7.98
N ARG A 363 -14.38 25.72 -8.80
CA ARG A 363 -15.08 26.66 -9.69
C ARG A 363 -15.83 27.66 -8.82
N SER A 364 -15.32 28.90 -8.79
CA SER A 364 -15.93 30.11 -8.22
C SER A 364 -16.76 29.91 -6.94
N GLU A 365 -16.11 29.98 -5.80
CA GLU A 365 -16.56 30.78 -4.66
C GLU A 365 -15.29 31.17 -3.90
N GLU A 366 -15.00 32.48 -3.88
CA GLU A 366 -13.94 33.04 -3.05
C GLU A 366 -14.30 32.82 -1.58
N VAL A 367 -13.85 31.70 -1.03
CA VAL A 367 -13.61 31.60 0.39
C VAL A 367 -12.11 31.65 0.57
N SER A 368 -11.63 32.81 1.03
CA SER A 368 -10.31 32.96 1.63
C SER A 368 -10.21 32.00 2.81
N SER A 369 -9.78 30.76 2.54
CA SER A 369 -9.46 29.82 3.60
C SER A 369 -8.07 30.19 4.12
N SER A 370 -8.02 31.10 5.09
CA SER A 370 -6.89 31.22 6.00
C SER A 370 -6.76 29.89 6.73
N LEU A 371 -5.63 29.19 6.56
CA LEU A 371 -5.28 28.11 7.49
C LEU A 371 -5.30 28.72 8.89
N SER A 372 -6.10 28.17 9.79
CA SER A 372 -6.13 28.67 11.16
C SER A 372 -4.72 28.56 11.73
N LEU A 373 -4.29 29.55 12.52
CA LEU A 373 -3.02 29.49 13.25
C LEU A 373 -2.88 28.19 14.07
N GLN A 374 -4.01 27.63 14.50
CA GLN A 374 -4.12 26.34 15.18
C GLN A 374 -3.67 25.17 14.27
N THR A 375 -4.13 25.11 13.03
CA THR A 375 -3.72 24.08 12.05
C THR A 375 -2.22 24.19 11.73
N CYS A 376 -1.71 25.41 11.57
CA CYS A 376 -0.27 25.63 11.37
C CYS A 376 0.55 25.25 12.61
N TYR A 377 0.03 25.50 13.82
CA TYR A 377 0.67 25.12 15.08
C TYR A 377 0.66 23.60 15.29
N GLU A 378 -0.45 22.92 15.00
CA GLU A 378 -0.58 21.46 15.07
C GLU A 378 0.34 20.77 14.05
N ILE A 379 0.43 21.30 12.82
CA ILE A 379 1.43 20.85 11.83
C ILE A 379 2.85 21.04 12.37
N LYS A 380 3.15 22.18 13.01
CA LYS A 380 4.48 22.46 13.57
C LYS A 380 4.83 21.60 14.78
N VAL A 381 3.88 21.30 15.66
CA VAL A 381 4.04 20.41 16.82
C VAL A 381 4.20 18.96 16.36
N MET A 382 3.35 18.51 15.43
CA MET A 382 3.50 17.18 14.84
C MET A 382 4.75 17.06 13.97
N GLN A 383 5.23 18.13 13.34
CA GLN A 383 6.53 18.17 12.67
C GLN A 383 7.68 17.90 13.65
N VAL A 384 7.66 18.47 14.85
CA VAL A 384 8.69 18.16 15.86
C VAL A 384 8.63 16.69 16.23
N THR A 385 7.42 16.15 16.43
CA THR A 385 7.26 14.73 16.76
C THR A 385 7.70 13.81 15.60
N VAL A 386 7.29 14.11 14.36
CA VAL A 386 7.64 13.34 13.16
C VAL A 386 9.12 13.50 12.80
N ALA A 387 9.71 14.69 12.92
CA ALA A 387 11.14 14.91 12.71
C ALA A 387 11.98 14.20 13.78
N VAL A 388 11.51 14.15 15.02
CA VAL A 388 12.10 13.33 16.10
C VAL A 388 12.01 11.84 15.75
N PHE A 389 10.90 11.38 15.16
CA PHE A 389 10.78 10.00 14.65
C PHE A 389 11.65 9.72 13.40
N CYS A 390 11.91 10.71 12.55
CA CYS A 390 12.78 10.58 11.37
C CYS A 390 14.29 10.69 11.67
N SER A 391 14.66 11.28 12.80
CA SER A 391 16.07 11.62 13.13
C SER A 391 16.79 10.58 13.99
N GLY A 392 16.25 9.35 14.08
CA GLY A 392 16.94 8.18 14.63
C GLY A 392 18.27 7.90 13.93
N LYS A 393 19.33 8.60 14.38
CA LYS A 393 20.74 8.60 13.97
C LYS A 393 21.11 9.32 12.66
N ARG A 394 21.31 10.63 12.76
CA ARG A 394 22.44 11.33 12.11
C ARG A 394 23.17 12.24 13.09
N ASN A 395 23.75 11.68 14.15
CA ASN A 395 24.76 12.38 14.95
C ASN A 395 25.87 11.39 15.32
N ASN A 396 26.88 11.32 14.46
CA ASN A 396 28.24 10.94 14.83
C ASN A 396 29.20 11.63 13.86
N VAL A 397 29.35 12.94 14.03
CA VAL A 397 30.57 13.63 13.65
C VAL A 397 31.17 14.14 14.97
N PRO A 398 32.35 13.66 15.38
CA PRO A 398 32.94 14.13 16.62
C PRO A 398 33.34 15.60 16.44
N PHE A 399 32.78 16.45 17.30
CA PHE A 399 33.28 17.79 17.56
C PHE A 399 34.76 17.67 17.96
N LYS A 400 35.68 18.05 17.09
CA LYS A 400 37.05 18.36 17.50
C LYS A 400 37.00 19.64 18.32
N GLN A 401 37.28 19.52 19.61
CA GLN A 401 37.65 20.66 20.44
C GLN A 401 38.97 21.25 19.90
N PRO A 402 39.12 22.58 19.83
CA PRO A 402 40.42 23.19 19.64
C PRO A 402 41.19 23.12 20.96
N SER A 403 42.35 22.47 20.94
CA SER A 403 43.35 22.52 22.01
C SER A 403 44.05 23.89 22.05
N PRO A 404 44.52 24.33 23.23
CA PRO A 404 44.98 25.69 23.51
C PRO A 404 46.23 26.14 22.76
#